data_AF-A0A0X3UWN0-F1
#
_entry.id   AF-A0A0X3UWN0-F1
#
_cell.length_a   1.000
_cell.length_b   1.000
_cell.length_c   1.000
_cell.angle_alpha   90.00
_cell.angle_beta   90.00
_cell.angle_gamma   90.00
#
_symmetry.space_group_name_H-M   'P 1'
#
loop_
_entity.id
_entity.type
_entity.pdbx_description
1 polymer ?
#
loop_
_entity_poly.entity_id
_entity_poly.type
_entity_poly.pdbx_seq_one_letter_code
_entity_poly.pdbx_strand_id
1 'polypeptide(L)'
;MTWALVYAAFGLAAALTGTPLFRAGGTPAPAALDWAVVAVGALAATACAAVMRCGPRPWLRGLLFTVCGLTGLAAFSLLMDVITLIFGQGVDSWPAAANRALAALGTVLLAATGRSQRRPPAGTRAPAPSRAPARVQLAAVAGTVAFLPYCAMKTFWAFGGTFAGTDIAQILASSRRNGASAVWLTLESWGLDATVLLAALGLFLLWGLVRPWGQVFPRWTPLLRGRRVPRSLPLAPALLGAATLLPYGILGVGYCALATTGALTIRPGDFSSPQDALTVAWIGLTAFAGYGIALALATRSYWLRTRPLPGPASTSVSAGSRH
;
A
#
# COMPACT_ATOMS: atom_id res chain seq x y z
N MET A 1 11.65 -19.94 6.57
CA MET A 1 12.96 -20.38 6.05
C MET A 1 12.91 -20.71 4.56
N THR A 2 11.98 -21.57 4.11
CA THR A 2 11.84 -21.94 2.68
C THR A 2 11.72 -20.73 1.74
N TRP A 3 10.82 -19.78 2.04
CA TRP A 3 10.69 -18.55 1.25
C TRP A 3 12.00 -17.76 1.13
N ALA A 4 12.76 -17.64 2.23
CA ALA A 4 14.00 -16.87 2.24
C ALA A 4 15.08 -17.48 1.34
N LEU A 5 15.17 -18.82 1.32
CA LEU A 5 16.07 -19.55 0.43
C LEU A 5 15.66 -19.37 -1.04
N VAL A 6 14.36 -19.49 -1.35
CA VAL A 6 13.84 -19.27 -2.71
C VAL A 6 14.10 -17.84 -3.17
N TYR A 7 13.86 -16.84 -2.31
CA TYR A 7 14.09 -15.43 -2.64
C TYR A 7 15.57 -15.12 -2.87
N ALA A 8 16.46 -15.67 -2.03
CA ALA A 8 17.91 -15.54 -2.21
C ALA A 8 18.39 -16.21 -3.50
N ALA A 9 17.91 -17.42 -3.80
CA ALA A 9 18.26 -18.16 -5.01
C ALA A 9 17.76 -17.44 -6.27
N PHE A 10 16.54 -16.88 -6.24
CA PHE A 10 16.00 -16.06 -7.31
C PHE A 10 16.86 -14.82 -7.56
N GLY A 11 17.21 -14.07 -6.50
CA GLY A 11 18.10 -12.92 -6.60
C GLY A 11 19.48 -13.29 -7.15
N LEU A 12 20.02 -14.44 -6.74
CA LEU A 12 21.34 -14.91 -7.16
C LEU A 12 21.33 -15.28 -8.64
N ALA A 13 20.32 -16.02 -9.09
CA ALA A 13 20.15 -16.37 -10.50
C ALA A 13 20.08 -15.10 -11.35
N ALA A 14 19.25 -14.13 -10.95
CA ALA A 14 19.10 -12.87 -11.67
C ALA A 14 20.40 -12.05 -11.71
N ALA A 15 21.13 -11.97 -10.60
CA ALA A 15 22.42 -11.27 -10.55
C ALA A 15 23.48 -11.94 -11.43
N LEU A 16 23.53 -13.27 -11.48
CA LEU A 16 24.48 -14.02 -12.31
C LEU A 16 24.14 -13.95 -13.80
N THR A 17 22.86 -13.90 -14.17
CA THR A 17 22.42 -13.76 -15.57
C THR A 17 22.34 -12.31 -16.04
N GLY A 18 22.68 -11.33 -15.19
CA GLY A 18 22.56 -9.91 -15.51
C GLY A 18 21.10 -9.47 -15.76
N THR A 19 20.13 -10.16 -15.18
CA THR A 19 18.70 -9.86 -15.32
C THR A 19 18.30 -8.81 -14.29
N PRO A 20 17.94 -7.58 -14.70
CA PRO A 20 17.69 -6.50 -13.75
C PRO A 20 16.36 -6.70 -13.02
N LEU A 21 16.40 -6.72 -11.68
CA LEU A 21 15.22 -6.86 -10.81
C LEU A 21 14.63 -5.51 -10.42
N PHE A 22 15.42 -4.45 -10.49
CA PHE A 22 14.99 -3.08 -10.25
C PHE A 22 15.11 -2.25 -11.53
N ARG A 23 14.10 -1.40 -11.78
CA ARG A 23 14.08 -0.47 -12.91
C ARG A 23 13.61 0.91 -12.46
N ALA A 24 14.19 1.95 -13.04
CA ALA A 24 13.83 3.34 -12.81
C ALA A 24 13.45 3.97 -14.16
N GLY A 25 12.16 4.25 -14.39
CA GLY A 25 11.71 4.89 -15.64
C GLY A 25 12.09 4.11 -16.91
N GLY A 26 11.98 2.78 -16.87
CA GLY A 26 12.32 1.89 -18.00
C GLY A 26 13.79 1.50 -18.09
N THR A 27 14.72 2.19 -17.41
CA THR A 27 16.14 1.79 -17.40
C THR A 27 16.44 0.79 -16.29
N PRO A 28 17.32 -0.21 -16.54
CA PRO A 28 17.85 -1.08 -15.49
C PRO A 28 18.52 -0.25 -14.40
N ALA A 29 18.21 -0.55 -13.14
CA ALA A 29 18.95 0.01 -12.03
C ALA A 29 20.38 -0.61 -11.96
N PRO A 30 21.31 -0.03 -11.20
CA PRO A 30 22.66 -0.59 -11.06
C PRO A 30 22.62 -2.05 -10.60
N ALA A 31 23.44 -2.92 -11.22
CA ALA A 31 23.51 -4.35 -10.92
C ALA A 31 23.82 -4.66 -9.44
N ALA A 32 24.44 -3.71 -8.72
CA ALA A 32 24.65 -3.80 -7.27
C ALA A 32 23.34 -3.93 -6.47
N LEU A 33 22.23 -3.38 -6.96
CA LEU A 33 20.92 -3.51 -6.31
C LEU A 33 20.34 -4.92 -6.45
N ASP A 34 20.69 -5.66 -7.51
CA ASP A 34 20.23 -7.05 -7.67
C ASP A 34 20.86 -7.95 -6.59
N TRP A 35 22.11 -7.68 -6.21
CA TRP A 35 22.77 -8.33 -5.06
C TRP A 35 22.12 -8.00 -3.71
N ALA A 36 21.42 -6.86 -3.59
CA ALA A 36 20.68 -6.54 -2.38
C ALA A 36 19.54 -7.54 -2.12
N VAL A 37 18.92 -8.08 -3.18
CA VAL A 37 17.90 -9.14 -3.06
C VAL A 37 18.51 -10.40 -2.43
N VAL A 38 19.70 -10.80 -2.89
CA VAL A 38 20.45 -11.93 -2.35
C VAL A 38 20.77 -11.71 -0.88
N ALA A 39 21.31 -10.54 -0.54
CA ALA A 39 21.66 -10.19 0.84
C ALA A 39 20.44 -10.22 1.77
N VAL A 40 19.31 -9.65 1.34
CA VAL A 40 18.05 -9.66 2.11
C VAL A 40 17.52 -11.08 2.30
N GLY A 41 17.53 -11.92 1.25
CA GLY A 41 17.12 -13.31 1.35
C GLY A 41 18.02 -14.13 2.28
N ALA A 42 19.34 -13.96 2.18
CA ALA A 42 20.31 -14.62 3.06
C ALA A 42 20.12 -14.20 4.54
N LEU A 43 19.99 -12.89 4.80
CA LEU A 43 19.70 -12.36 6.14
C LEU A 43 18.37 -12.88 6.70
N ALA A 44 17.33 -13.00 5.87
CA ALA A 44 16.07 -13.60 6.28
C ALA A 44 16.24 -15.08 6.67
N ALA A 45 17.01 -15.84 5.89
CA ALA A 45 17.26 -17.25 6.14
C ALA A 45 18.04 -17.46 7.44
N THR A 46 19.12 -16.68 7.66
CA THR A 46 19.91 -16.75 8.89
C THR A 46 19.11 -16.32 10.11
N ALA A 47 18.30 -15.27 10.02
CA ALA A 47 17.41 -14.84 11.09
C ALA A 47 16.37 -15.93 11.44
N CYS A 48 15.75 -16.56 10.43
CA CYS A 48 14.84 -17.69 10.66
C CYS A 48 15.54 -18.87 11.33
N ALA A 49 16.73 -19.26 10.85
CA ALA A 49 17.49 -20.37 11.41
C ALA A 49 17.91 -20.08 12.87
N ALA A 50 18.33 -18.86 13.16
CA ALA A 50 18.69 -18.43 14.51
C ALA A 50 17.49 -18.45 15.46
N VAL A 51 16.29 -18.05 15.00
CA VAL A 51 15.06 -18.16 15.80
C VAL A 51 14.70 -19.62 16.08
N MET A 52 14.88 -20.53 15.10
CA MET A 52 14.64 -21.96 15.30
C MET A 52 15.62 -22.59 16.29
N ARG A 53 16.89 -22.17 16.28
CA ARG A 53 17.96 -22.74 17.14
C ARG A 53 18.01 -22.13 18.54
N CYS A 54 17.96 -20.80 18.63
CA CYS A 54 18.23 -20.06 19.87
C CYS A 54 16.96 -19.53 20.54
N GLY A 55 15.80 -19.80 19.94
CA GLY A 55 14.52 -19.26 20.38
C GLY A 55 14.35 -17.76 20.10
N PRO A 56 13.21 -17.18 20.50
CA PRO A 56 12.81 -15.83 20.12
C PRO A 56 13.46 -14.73 20.96
N ARG A 57 14.70 -14.35 20.64
CA ARG A 57 15.38 -13.23 21.30
C ARG A 57 14.88 -11.86 20.81
N PRO A 58 14.90 -10.79 21.64
CA PRO A 58 14.44 -9.45 21.26
C PRO A 58 15.17 -8.87 20.04
N TRP A 59 16.49 -9.07 19.95
CA TRP A 59 17.28 -8.59 18.82
C TRP A 59 16.96 -9.33 17.52
N LEU A 60 16.71 -10.65 17.58
CA LEU A 60 16.26 -11.44 16.42
C LEU A 60 14.90 -10.97 15.91
N ARG A 61 14.01 -10.53 16.81
CA ARG A 61 12.75 -9.91 16.42
C ARG A 61 12.99 -8.57 15.73
N GLY A 62 13.88 -7.74 16.27
CA GLY A 62 14.32 -6.51 15.62
C GLY A 62 14.80 -6.77 14.20
N LEU A 63 15.70 -7.75 14.03
CA LEU A 63 16.21 -8.18 12.72
C LEU A 63 15.10 -8.64 11.78
N LEU A 64 14.17 -9.50 12.24
CA LEU A 64 13.03 -9.95 11.42
C LEU A 64 12.15 -8.78 10.96
N PHE A 65 11.89 -7.80 11.82
CA PHE A 65 11.12 -6.61 11.45
C PHE A 65 11.89 -5.68 10.51
N THR A 66 13.22 -5.56 10.66
CA THR A 66 14.06 -4.82 9.72
C THR A 66 14.02 -5.46 8.34
N VAL A 67 14.22 -6.78 8.24
CA VAL A 67 14.15 -7.52 6.98
C VAL A 67 12.74 -7.49 6.39
N CYS A 68 11.71 -7.53 7.23
CA CYS A 68 10.32 -7.31 6.83
C CYS A 68 10.11 -5.92 6.22
N GLY A 69 10.74 -4.87 6.77
CA GLY A 69 10.70 -3.53 6.21
C GLY A 69 11.38 -3.44 4.85
N LEU A 70 12.58 -4.04 4.72
CA LEU A 70 13.33 -4.06 3.45
C LEU A 70 12.57 -4.80 2.34
N THR A 71 11.97 -5.94 2.66
CA THR A 71 11.11 -6.68 1.70
C THR A 71 9.85 -5.89 1.35
N GLY A 72 9.27 -5.17 2.31
CA GLY A 72 8.12 -4.29 2.06
C GLY A 72 8.47 -3.14 1.11
N LEU A 73 9.68 -2.59 1.22
CA LEU A 73 10.19 -1.56 0.31
C LEU A 73 10.41 -2.13 -1.10
N ALA A 74 10.97 -3.34 -1.22
CA ALA A 74 11.12 -4.01 -2.52
C ALA A 74 9.77 -4.37 -3.17
N ALA A 75 8.72 -4.56 -2.38
CA ALA A 75 7.36 -4.83 -2.83
C ALA A 75 6.57 -3.56 -3.26
N PHE A 76 7.11 -2.37 -3.04
CA PHE A 76 6.38 -1.09 -3.15
C PHE A 76 5.64 -0.90 -4.47
N SER A 77 6.23 -1.33 -5.59
CA SER A 77 5.64 -1.18 -6.94
C SER A 77 4.72 -2.33 -7.36
N LEU A 78 4.53 -3.37 -6.53
CA LEU A 78 3.67 -4.52 -6.86
C LEU A 78 2.23 -4.09 -7.14
N LEU A 79 1.75 -3.08 -6.41
CA LEU A 79 0.39 -2.58 -6.60
C LEU A 79 0.17 -2.10 -8.04
N MET A 80 1.16 -1.44 -8.63
CA MET A 80 1.09 -0.97 -10.02
C MET A 80 1.03 -2.15 -10.99
N ASP A 81 1.86 -3.18 -10.80
CA ASP A 81 1.84 -4.39 -11.63
C ASP A 81 0.49 -5.11 -11.57
N VAL A 82 -0.13 -5.17 -10.39
CA VAL A 82 -1.46 -5.77 -10.22
C VAL A 82 -2.52 -4.94 -10.92
N ILE A 83 -2.45 -3.60 -10.81
CA ILE A 83 -3.39 -2.71 -11.50
C ILE A 83 -3.27 -2.90 -13.01
N THR A 84 -2.05 -2.85 -13.57
CA THR A 84 -1.86 -3.02 -15.02
C THR A 84 -2.43 -4.36 -15.49
N LEU A 85 -2.12 -5.46 -14.79
CA LEU A 85 -2.67 -6.79 -15.11
C LEU A 85 -4.20 -6.86 -15.04
N ILE A 86 -4.84 -6.25 -14.03
CA ILE A 86 -6.30 -6.23 -13.88
C ILE A 86 -6.96 -5.53 -15.08
N PHE A 87 -6.33 -4.48 -15.61
CA PHE A 87 -6.82 -3.76 -16.78
C PHE A 87 -6.37 -4.38 -18.10
N GLY A 88 -5.85 -5.61 -18.08
CA GLY A 88 -5.42 -6.34 -19.28
C GLY A 88 -4.17 -5.75 -19.92
N GLN A 89 -3.33 -5.08 -19.13
CA GLN A 89 -2.02 -4.58 -19.55
C GLN A 89 -0.92 -5.54 -19.13
N GLY A 90 0.18 -5.54 -19.88
CA GLY A 90 1.40 -6.24 -19.47
C GLY A 90 2.09 -5.57 -18.28
N VAL A 91 3.13 -6.22 -17.78
CA VAL A 91 4.09 -5.60 -16.83
C VAL A 91 5.36 -5.21 -17.58
N ASP A 92 6.05 -4.17 -17.12
CA ASP A 92 7.30 -3.69 -17.74
C ASP A 92 8.39 -4.77 -17.80
N SER A 93 8.38 -5.68 -16.83
CA SER A 93 9.35 -6.76 -16.68
C SER A 93 8.80 -7.86 -15.79
N TRP A 94 8.62 -9.05 -16.36
CA TRP A 94 8.22 -10.23 -15.59
C TRP A 94 9.19 -10.56 -14.45
N PRO A 95 10.52 -10.50 -14.62
CA PRO A 95 11.46 -10.65 -13.50
C PRO A 95 11.27 -9.62 -12.37
N ALA A 96 11.04 -8.34 -12.70
CA ALA A 96 10.82 -7.31 -11.68
C ALA A 96 9.47 -7.51 -10.97
N ALA A 97 8.41 -7.87 -11.69
CA ALA A 97 7.11 -8.19 -11.12
C ALA A 97 7.20 -9.42 -10.19
N ALA A 98 7.93 -10.47 -10.60
CA ALA A 98 8.19 -11.65 -9.78
C ALA A 98 8.95 -11.30 -8.50
N ASN A 99 9.99 -10.45 -8.60
CA ASN A 99 10.72 -9.94 -7.43
C ASN A 99 9.78 -9.23 -6.45
N ARG A 100 8.96 -8.28 -6.95
CA ARG A 100 8.01 -7.52 -6.13
C ARG A 100 6.96 -8.42 -5.47
N ALA A 101 6.47 -9.44 -6.18
CA ALA A 101 5.52 -10.43 -5.66
C ALA A 101 6.15 -11.31 -4.56
N LEU A 102 7.36 -11.83 -4.79
CA LEU A 102 8.11 -12.60 -3.82
C LEU A 102 8.44 -11.77 -2.58
N ALA A 103 8.81 -10.50 -2.76
CA ALA A 103 9.07 -9.57 -1.68
C ALA A 103 7.82 -9.33 -0.82
N ALA A 104 6.65 -9.13 -1.44
CA ALA A 104 5.37 -8.97 -0.75
C ALA A 104 5.00 -10.21 0.08
N LEU A 105 5.17 -11.40 -0.50
CA LEU A 105 4.99 -12.66 0.23
C LEU A 105 5.93 -12.75 1.43
N GLY A 106 7.19 -12.36 1.25
CA GLY A 106 8.19 -12.25 2.32
C GLY A 106 7.76 -11.35 3.46
N THR A 107 7.28 -10.15 3.15
CA THR A 107 6.76 -9.20 4.13
C THR A 107 5.65 -9.82 4.98
N VAL A 108 4.70 -10.52 4.34
CA VAL A 108 3.60 -11.18 5.05
C VAL A 108 4.13 -12.30 5.96
N LEU A 109 4.98 -13.18 5.43
CA LEU A 109 5.52 -14.32 6.16
C LEU A 109 6.42 -13.90 7.34
N LEU A 110 7.28 -12.91 7.15
CA LEU A 110 8.17 -12.37 8.20
C LEU A 110 7.36 -11.66 9.28
N ALA A 111 6.36 -10.85 8.90
CA ALA A 111 5.47 -10.21 9.85
C ALA A 111 4.65 -11.23 10.65
N ALA A 112 4.16 -12.30 10.01
CA ALA A 112 3.45 -13.38 10.68
C ALA A 112 4.37 -14.13 11.67
N THR A 113 5.61 -14.43 11.26
CA THR A 113 6.62 -15.10 12.09
C THR A 113 7.00 -14.26 13.31
N GLY A 114 7.18 -12.94 13.15
CA GLY A 114 7.45 -12.03 14.26
C GLY A 114 6.27 -11.89 15.23
N ARG A 115 5.03 -12.14 14.76
CA ARG A 115 3.79 -11.99 15.54
C ARG A 115 3.30 -13.28 16.20
N SER A 116 3.53 -14.45 15.60
CA SER A 116 3.06 -15.75 16.11
C SER A 116 3.55 -16.07 17.54
N GLN A 117 4.65 -15.43 17.94
CA GLN A 117 5.24 -15.56 19.28
C GLN A 117 4.48 -14.78 20.37
N ARG A 118 3.47 -13.98 19.99
CA ARG A 118 2.53 -13.36 20.92
C ARG A 118 1.23 -14.17 20.88
N ARG A 119 1.20 -15.31 21.58
CA ARG A 119 -0.06 -16.04 21.78
C ARG A 119 -1.02 -15.11 22.55
N PRO A 120 -2.23 -14.85 22.06
CA PRO A 120 -3.21 -14.09 22.84
C PRO A 120 -3.45 -14.82 24.17
N PRO A 121 -3.59 -14.08 25.30
CA PRO A 121 -4.06 -14.69 26.53
C PRO A 121 -5.42 -15.37 26.26
N ALA A 122 -5.65 -16.53 26.88
CA ALA A 122 -6.95 -17.19 26.80
C ALA A 122 -8.05 -16.23 27.30
N GLY A 123 -9.14 -16.11 26.53
CA GLY A 123 -10.30 -15.27 26.88
C GLY A 123 -10.14 -13.78 26.55
N THR A 124 -9.94 -13.41 25.27
CA THR A 124 -10.02 -12.00 24.84
C THR A 124 -11.40 -11.65 24.27
N ARG A 125 -11.88 -10.43 24.52
CA ARG A 125 -13.14 -9.90 23.97
C ARG A 125 -12.86 -8.80 22.94
N ALA A 126 -13.66 -8.77 21.88
CA ALA A 126 -13.63 -7.70 20.89
C ALA A 126 -14.32 -6.42 21.44
N PRO A 127 -13.69 -5.23 21.31
CA PRO A 127 -14.30 -3.96 21.70
C PRO A 127 -15.64 -3.66 21.00
N ALA A 128 -16.48 -2.84 21.63
CA ALA A 128 -17.70 -2.33 21.01
C ALA A 128 -17.37 -1.48 19.77
N PRO A 129 -18.22 -1.48 18.72
CA PRO A 129 -17.97 -0.67 17.54
C PRO A 129 -17.97 0.82 17.90
N SER A 130 -16.91 1.53 17.52
CA SER A 130 -16.75 2.95 17.89
C SER A 130 -16.26 3.80 16.73
N ARG A 131 -16.77 5.05 16.70
CA ARG A 131 -16.27 6.12 15.82
C ARG A 131 -14.85 6.50 16.22
N ALA A 132 -14.04 6.93 15.25
CA ALA A 132 -12.72 7.47 15.55
C ALA A 132 -12.81 8.82 16.30
N PRO A 133 -11.77 9.21 17.05
CA PRO A 133 -11.69 10.54 17.66
C PRO A 133 -11.81 11.67 16.62
N ALA A 134 -12.32 12.83 17.03
CA ALA A 134 -12.57 13.97 16.12
C ALA A 134 -11.36 14.35 15.27
N ARG A 135 -10.15 14.35 15.84
CA ARG A 135 -8.89 14.64 15.11
C ARG A 135 -8.64 13.67 13.95
N VAL A 136 -8.97 12.40 14.12
CA VAL A 136 -8.80 11.37 13.08
C VAL A 136 -9.89 11.50 12.01
N GLN A 137 -11.10 11.92 12.41
CA GLN A 137 -12.15 12.24 11.45
C GLN A 137 -11.76 13.47 10.60
N LEU A 138 -11.21 14.51 11.24
CA LEU A 138 -10.71 15.69 10.54
C LEU A 138 -9.57 15.33 9.58
N ALA A 139 -8.64 14.48 9.99
CA ALA A 139 -7.60 13.97 9.10
C ALA A 139 -8.19 13.22 7.89
N ALA A 140 -9.25 12.42 8.10
CA ALA A 140 -9.92 11.73 7.00
C ALA A 140 -10.67 12.70 6.05
N VAL A 141 -11.26 13.78 6.59
CA VAL A 141 -11.83 14.86 5.78
C VAL A 141 -10.73 15.54 4.97
N ALA A 142 -9.61 15.92 5.60
CA ALA A 142 -8.48 16.53 4.93
C ALA A 142 -7.92 15.64 3.81
N GLY A 143 -7.75 14.33 4.06
CA GLY A 143 -7.33 13.36 3.05
C GLY A 143 -8.35 13.17 1.92
N THR A 144 -9.64 13.38 2.18
CA THR A 144 -10.68 13.38 1.14
C THR A 144 -10.60 14.64 0.29
N VAL A 145 -10.50 15.80 0.94
CA VAL A 145 -10.41 17.12 0.31
C VAL A 145 -9.13 17.25 -0.53
N ALA A 146 -8.06 16.57 -0.15
CA ALA A 146 -6.80 16.55 -0.90
C ALA A 146 -6.95 16.02 -2.34
N PHE A 147 -7.98 15.22 -2.64
CA PHE A 147 -8.28 14.77 -4.00
C PHE A 147 -9.13 15.75 -4.82
N LEU A 148 -9.71 16.79 -4.23
CA LEU A 148 -10.58 17.72 -4.98
C LEU A 148 -9.89 18.36 -6.18
N PRO A 149 -8.65 18.87 -6.09
CA PRO A 149 -7.97 19.44 -7.26
C PRO A 149 -7.74 18.38 -8.36
N TYR A 150 -7.43 17.15 -7.95
CA TYR A 150 -7.24 16.04 -8.89
C TYR A 150 -8.55 15.67 -9.59
N CYS A 151 -9.66 15.54 -8.85
CA CYS A 151 -10.98 15.29 -9.40
C CYS A 151 -11.42 16.42 -10.34
N ALA A 152 -11.19 17.68 -9.96
CA ALA A 152 -11.53 18.84 -10.78
C ALA A 152 -10.77 18.83 -12.11
N MET A 153 -9.45 18.59 -12.06
CA MET A 153 -8.60 18.46 -13.25
C MET A 153 -9.08 17.34 -14.17
N LYS A 154 -9.29 16.12 -13.63
CA LYS A 154 -9.77 14.97 -14.41
C LYS A 154 -11.14 15.22 -15.04
N THR A 155 -12.06 15.82 -14.27
CA THR A 155 -13.40 16.17 -14.74
C THR A 155 -13.35 17.22 -15.85
N PHE A 156 -12.46 18.21 -15.72
CA PHE A 156 -12.29 19.24 -16.75
C PHE A 156 -11.79 18.65 -18.07
N TRP A 157 -10.80 17.76 -18.03
CA TRP A 157 -10.38 17.00 -19.22
C TRP A 157 -11.52 16.16 -19.81
N ALA A 158 -12.30 15.47 -18.97
CA ALA A 158 -13.42 14.63 -19.40
C ALA A 158 -14.49 15.41 -20.16
N PHE A 159 -14.74 16.68 -19.77
CA PHE A 159 -15.67 17.57 -20.46
C PHE A 159 -15.05 18.30 -21.67
N GLY A 160 -13.87 17.87 -22.13
CA GLY A 160 -13.19 18.42 -23.31
C GLY A 160 -12.39 19.69 -23.05
N GLY A 161 -12.20 20.07 -21.79
CA GLY A 161 -11.33 21.19 -21.41
C GLY A 161 -9.85 20.83 -21.57
N THR A 162 -9.01 21.84 -21.78
CA THR A 162 -7.56 21.71 -21.85
C THR A 162 -6.91 22.23 -20.57
N PHE A 163 -6.25 21.35 -19.81
CA PHE A 163 -5.51 21.72 -18.61
C PHE A 163 -4.07 21.22 -18.71
N ALA A 164 -3.11 22.04 -18.25
CA ALA A 164 -1.67 21.76 -18.37
C ALA A 164 -1.26 21.39 -19.81
N GLY A 165 -1.73 22.19 -20.78
CA GLY A 165 -1.42 22.02 -22.21
C GLY A 165 -1.88 20.68 -22.80
N THR A 166 -2.77 19.96 -22.13
CA THR A 166 -3.22 18.61 -22.50
C THR A 166 -4.74 18.53 -22.54
N ASP A 167 -5.29 17.94 -23.61
CA ASP A 167 -6.72 17.61 -23.74
C ASP A 167 -6.99 16.08 -23.70
N ILE A 168 -8.26 15.70 -23.71
CA ILE A 168 -8.67 14.30 -23.66
C ILE A 168 -8.23 13.51 -24.90
N ALA A 169 -8.11 14.14 -26.07
CA ALA A 169 -7.69 13.46 -27.29
C ALA A 169 -6.22 13.09 -27.22
N GLN A 170 -5.37 13.98 -26.69
CA GLN A 170 -3.95 13.73 -26.44
C GLN A 170 -3.74 12.66 -25.37
N ILE A 171 -4.53 12.68 -24.29
CA ILE A 171 -4.51 11.64 -23.25
C ILE A 171 -4.84 10.27 -23.86
N LEU A 172 -5.95 10.16 -24.60
CA LEU A 172 -6.36 8.91 -25.25
C LEU A 172 -5.33 8.44 -26.29
N ALA A 173 -4.73 9.36 -27.04
CA ALA A 173 -3.66 9.04 -27.99
C ALA A 173 -2.42 8.50 -27.26
N SER A 174 -2.04 9.08 -26.12
CA SER A 174 -0.91 8.59 -25.33
C SER A 174 -1.20 7.22 -24.73
N SER A 175 -2.39 7.02 -24.14
CA SER A 175 -2.81 5.73 -23.62
C SER A 175 -2.80 4.64 -24.68
N ARG A 176 -3.26 4.94 -25.92
CA ARG A 176 -3.17 4.00 -27.05
C ARG A 176 -1.72 3.64 -27.38
N ARG A 177 -0.81 4.63 -27.44
CA ARG A 177 0.62 4.37 -27.68
C ARG A 177 1.25 3.52 -26.58
N ASN A 178 0.80 3.69 -25.34
CA ASN A 178 1.28 2.93 -24.19
C ASN A 178 0.64 1.53 -24.08
N GLY A 179 -0.17 1.12 -25.07
CA GLY A 179 -0.75 -0.22 -25.13
C GLY A 179 -2.04 -0.40 -24.32
N ALA A 180 -2.69 0.71 -23.91
CA ALA A 180 -3.93 0.68 -23.13
C ALA A 180 -5.00 -0.20 -23.77
N SER A 181 -5.64 -1.04 -22.95
CA SER A 181 -6.68 -1.95 -23.39
C SER A 181 -7.92 -1.18 -23.84
N ALA A 182 -8.78 -1.82 -24.63
CA ALA A 182 -10.04 -1.21 -25.06
C ALA A 182 -10.89 -0.77 -23.85
N VAL A 183 -10.88 -1.56 -22.76
CA VAL A 183 -11.57 -1.21 -21.50
C VAL A 183 -10.98 0.06 -20.89
N TRP A 184 -9.65 0.19 -20.84
CA TRP A 184 -8.99 1.39 -20.34
C TRP A 184 -9.36 2.63 -21.15
N LEU A 185 -9.30 2.52 -22.48
CA LEU A 185 -9.62 3.62 -23.38
C LEU A 185 -11.09 4.05 -23.28
N THR A 186 -12.01 3.10 -23.12
CA THR A 186 -13.42 3.44 -22.86
C THR A 186 -13.57 4.13 -21.53
N LEU A 187 -12.97 3.62 -20.45
CA LEU A 187 -13.06 4.24 -19.13
C LEU A 187 -12.48 5.67 -19.12
N GLU A 188 -11.34 5.85 -19.77
CA GLU A 188 -10.67 7.14 -19.91
C GLU A 188 -11.48 8.14 -20.74
N SER A 189 -12.24 7.71 -21.75
CA SER A 189 -13.11 8.62 -22.53
C SER A 189 -14.26 9.20 -21.70
N TRP A 190 -14.63 8.57 -20.59
CA TRP A 190 -15.61 9.09 -19.63
C TRP A 190 -14.93 9.84 -18.46
N GLY A 191 -13.61 10.05 -18.51
CA GLY A 191 -12.83 10.62 -17.41
C GLY A 191 -12.66 9.69 -16.21
N LEU A 192 -13.07 8.43 -16.32
CA LEU A 192 -13.05 7.43 -15.25
C LEU A 192 -11.87 6.49 -15.42
N ASP A 193 -10.64 6.95 -15.20
CA ASP A 193 -9.49 6.04 -15.24
C ASP A 193 -9.38 5.16 -13.98
N ALA A 194 -8.47 4.19 -14.01
CA ALA A 194 -8.22 3.32 -12.87
C ALA A 194 -7.84 4.09 -11.60
N THR A 195 -7.16 5.23 -11.74
CA THR A 195 -6.76 6.04 -10.59
C THR A 195 -7.94 6.70 -9.89
N VAL A 196 -8.99 7.12 -10.62
CA VAL A 196 -10.24 7.60 -10.03
C VAL A 196 -10.97 6.47 -9.30
N LEU A 197 -11.06 5.28 -9.89
CA LEU A 197 -11.69 4.12 -9.25
C LEU A 197 -10.95 3.69 -7.97
N LEU A 198 -9.62 3.66 -8.03
CA LEU A 198 -8.78 3.35 -6.87
C LEU A 198 -8.86 4.44 -5.80
N ALA A 199 -8.94 5.72 -6.19
CA ALA A 199 -9.17 6.81 -5.26
C ALA A 199 -10.53 6.66 -4.56
N ALA A 200 -11.60 6.35 -5.30
CA ALA A 200 -12.92 6.10 -4.74
C ALA A 200 -12.93 4.92 -3.75
N LEU A 201 -12.29 3.80 -4.13
CA LEU A 201 -12.12 2.64 -3.24
C LEU A 201 -11.28 3.00 -1.99
N GLY A 202 -10.25 3.80 -2.17
CA GLY A 202 -9.43 4.34 -1.10
C GLY A 202 -10.25 5.20 -0.13
N LEU A 203 -11.03 6.16 -0.64
CA LEU A 203 -11.91 6.98 0.18
C LEU A 203 -12.94 6.14 0.93
N PHE A 204 -13.52 5.13 0.27
CA PHE A 204 -14.40 4.16 0.91
C PHE A 204 -13.68 3.46 2.07
N LEU A 205 -12.48 2.94 1.84
CA LEU A 205 -11.66 2.30 2.86
C LEU A 205 -11.34 3.24 4.03
N LEU A 206 -10.88 4.47 3.74
CA LEU A 206 -10.54 5.50 4.72
C LEU A 206 -11.74 5.79 5.64
N TRP A 207 -12.93 6.00 5.06
CA TRP A 207 -14.13 6.25 5.83
C TRP A 207 -14.61 5.01 6.59
N GLY A 208 -14.37 3.81 6.06
CA GLY A 208 -14.60 2.55 6.77
C GLY A 208 -13.76 2.43 8.04
N LEU A 209 -12.49 2.84 8.00
CA LEU A 209 -11.61 2.82 9.17
C LEU A 209 -12.04 3.82 10.25
N VAL A 210 -12.74 4.89 9.88
CA VAL A 210 -13.11 5.99 10.77
C VAL A 210 -14.51 5.82 11.34
N ARG A 211 -15.41 5.18 10.60
CA ARG A 211 -16.82 4.99 10.99
C ARG A 211 -17.10 3.59 11.56
N PRO A 212 -18.20 3.40 12.31
CA PRO A 212 -18.51 2.11 12.93
C PRO A 212 -18.82 1.00 11.92
N TRP A 213 -19.25 1.37 10.70
CA TRP A 213 -19.61 0.40 9.66
C TRP A 213 -18.40 -0.35 9.10
N GLY A 214 -17.16 0.12 9.32
CA GLY A 214 -15.98 -0.69 9.03
C GLY A 214 -15.68 -1.76 10.08
N GLN A 215 -16.39 -1.78 11.21
CA GLN A 215 -16.27 -2.77 12.28
C GLN A 215 -17.47 -3.73 12.33
N VAL A 216 -18.62 -3.30 11.82
CA VAL A 216 -19.86 -4.08 11.73
C VAL A 216 -20.51 -3.81 10.38
N PHE A 217 -20.87 -4.88 9.68
CA PHE A 217 -21.54 -4.76 8.39
C PHE A 217 -22.87 -4.00 8.53
N PRO A 218 -23.06 -2.93 7.73
CA PRO A 218 -24.22 -2.06 7.84
C PRO A 218 -25.52 -2.75 7.40
N ARG A 219 -26.68 -2.12 7.64
CA ARG A 219 -27.99 -2.71 7.31
C ARG A 219 -28.24 -2.87 5.82
N TRP A 220 -27.50 -2.13 4.98
CA TRP A 220 -27.59 -2.19 3.52
C TRP A 220 -26.79 -3.36 2.90
N THR A 221 -26.08 -4.17 3.68
CA THR A 221 -25.48 -5.44 3.21
C THR A 221 -26.33 -6.63 3.68
N PRO A 222 -27.35 -7.06 2.90
CA PRO A 222 -28.39 -7.96 3.39
C PRO A 222 -27.85 -9.28 3.96
N LEU A 223 -26.84 -9.85 3.30
CA LEU A 223 -26.25 -11.15 3.66
C LEU A 223 -25.32 -11.11 4.89
N LEU A 224 -24.79 -9.94 5.24
CA LEU A 224 -23.79 -9.79 6.30
C LEU A 224 -24.24 -8.86 7.43
N ARG A 225 -25.46 -8.33 7.36
CA ARG A 225 -26.02 -7.35 8.29
C ARG A 225 -25.74 -7.71 9.75
N GLY A 226 -25.16 -6.77 10.49
CA GLY A 226 -24.91 -6.92 11.92
C GLY A 226 -23.74 -7.85 12.28
N ARG A 227 -23.16 -8.57 11.32
CA ARG A 227 -21.95 -9.37 11.57
C ARG A 227 -20.75 -8.45 11.75
N ARG A 228 -19.80 -8.89 12.58
CA ARG A 228 -18.53 -8.19 12.78
C ARG A 228 -17.66 -8.31 11.52
N VAL A 229 -17.06 -7.20 11.12
CA VAL A 229 -16.07 -7.19 10.04
C VAL A 229 -14.76 -7.77 10.59
N PRO A 230 -14.18 -8.81 9.97
CA PRO A 230 -12.88 -9.32 10.37
C PRO A 230 -11.84 -8.20 10.36
N ARG A 231 -11.08 -8.04 11.45
CA ARG A 231 -10.11 -6.93 11.62
C ARG A 231 -9.13 -6.82 10.45
N SER A 232 -8.69 -7.95 9.90
CA SER A 232 -7.75 -8.00 8.78
C SER A 232 -8.31 -7.41 7.48
N LEU A 233 -9.64 -7.49 7.27
CA LEU A 233 -10.28 -7.11 6.02
C LEU A 233 -10.07 -5.63 5.67
N PRO A 234 -10.34 -4.65 6.55
CA PRO A 234 -10.00 -3.25 6.28
C PRO A 234 -8.55 -2.93 6.62
N LEU A 235 -7.93 -3.62 7.59
CA LEU A 235 -6.60 -3.25 8.06
C LEU A 235 -5.49 -3.63 7.06
N ALA A 236 -5.59 -4.77 6.38
CA ALA A 236 -4.59 -5.21 5.40
C ALA A 236 -4.47 -4.25 4.21
N PRO A 237 -5.55 -3.92 3.47
CA PRO A 237 -5.45 -2.95 2.39
C PRO A 237 -5.10 -1.55 2.88
N ALA A 238 -5.49 -1.17 4.11
CA ALA A 238 -5.15 0.13 4.66
C ALA A 238 -3.66 0.27 5.01
N LEU A 239 -3.06 -0.80 5.57
CA LEU A 239 -1.62 -0.85 5.80
C LEU A 239 -0.83 -0.85 4.49
N LEU A 240 -1.29 -1.60 3.49
CA LEU A 240 -0.66 -1.63 2.17
C LEU A 240 -0.75 -0.26 1.49
N GLY A 241 -1.94 0.35 1.48
CA GLY A 241 -2.16 1.68 0.91
C GLY A 241 -1.38 2.76 1.66
N ALA A 242 -1.32 2.73 2.99
CA ALA A 242 -0.55 3.70 3.77
C ALA A 242 0.96 3.53 3.55
N ALA A 243 1.45 2.30 3.49
CA ALA A 243 2.88 2.01 3.26
C ALA A 243 3.34 2.41 1.85
N THR A 244 2.42 2.48 0.88
CA THR A 244 2.73 2.86 -0.51
C THR A 244 2.51 4.35 -0.75
N LEU A 245 1.29 4.85 -0.47
CA LEU A 245 0.89 6.21 -0.84
C LEU A 245 1.55 7.29 0.02
N LEU A 246 1.83 7.02 1.30
CA LEU A 246 2.48 8.02 2.16
C LEU A 246 3.92 8.30 1.71
N PRO A 247 4.82 7.31 1.55
CA PRO A 247 6.16 7.59 1.01
C PRO A 247 6.11 8.16 -0.41
N TYR A 248 5.23 7.63 -1.26
CA TYR A 248 5.07 8.12 -2.64
C TYR A 248 4.74 9.61 -2.67
N GLY A 249 3.71 10.01 -1.91
CA GLY A 249 3.27 11.40 -1.86
C GLY A 249 4.29 12.32 -1.21
N ILE A 250 4.88 11.94 -0.08
CA ILE A 250 5.84 12.81 0.64
C ILE A 250 7.12 13.01 -0.16
N LEU A 251 7.71 11.93 -0.71
CA LEU A 251 8.91 12.04 -1.54
C LEU A 251 8.60 12.78 -2.83
N GLY A 252 7.43 12.54 -3.43
CA GLY A 252 6.99 13.24 -4.62
C GLY A 252 6.79 14.73 -4.39
N VAL A 253 6.15 15.14 -3.29
CA VAL A 253 6.03 16.56 -2.91
C VAL A 253 7.40 17.19 -2.70
N GLY A 254 8.35 16.49 -2.06
CA GLY A 254 9.73 16.95 -1.93
C GLY A 254 10.43 17.12 -3.29
N TYR A 255 10.24 16.16 -4.20
CA TYR A 255 10.74 16.23 -5.56
C TYR A 255 10.16 17.43 -6.32
N CYS A 256 8.84 17.64 -6.24
CA CYS A 256 8.19 18.79 -6.85
C CYS A 256 8.67 20.12 -6.25
N ALA A 257 8.91 20.20 -4.93
CA ALA A 257 9.48 21.38 -4.29
C ALA A 257 10.88 21.72 -4.83
N LEU A 258 11.74 20.71 -4.95
CA LEU A 258 13.08 20.87 -5.54
C LEU A 258 13.03 21.19 -7.03
N ALA A 259 12.05 20.67 -7.77
CA ALA A 259 11.86 21.00 -9.17
C ALA A 259 11.36 22.44 -9.36
N THR A 260 10.46 22.93 -8.49
CA THR A 260 9.99 24.31 -8.50
C THR A 260 11.13 25.32 -8.27
N THR A 261 12.15 24.97 -7.47
CA THR A 261 13.31 25.84 -7.24
C THR A 261 14.39 25.72 -8.31
N GLY A 262 14.21 24.84 -9.31
CA GLY A 262 15.22 24.54 -10.33
C GLY A 262 16.38 23.67 -9.84
N ALA A 263 16.34 23.16 -8.60
CA ALA A 263 17.37 22.28 -8.07
C ALA A 263 17.34 20.88 -8.72
N LEU A 264 16.16 20.45 -9.18
CA LEU A 264 15.98 19.23 -9.98
C LEU A 264 15.24 19.54 -11.27
N THR A 265 15.53 18.77 -12.33
CA THR A 265 14.80 18.85 -13.58
C THR A 265 13.68 17.82 -13.63
N ILE A 266 12.53 18.24 -14.13
CA ILE A 266 11.41 17.36 -14.45
C ILE A 266 11.33 17.17 -15.95
N ARG A 267 11.14 15.92 -16.38
CA ARG A 267 10.93 15.62 -17.79
C ARG A 267 9.45 15.86 -18.13
N PRO A 268 9.12 16.48 -19.27
CA PRO A 268 7.73 16.69 -19.70
C PRO A 268 6.96 15.37 -19.83
N GLY A 269 7.63 14.31 -20.29
CA GLY A 269 6.96 13.05 -20.60
C GLY A 269 5.94 13.25 -21.72
N ASP A 270 4.68 12.92 -21.43
CA ASP A 270 3.55 13.08 -22.35
C ASP A 270 2.97 14.50 -22.36
N PHE A 271 3.41 15.38 -21.46
CA PHE A 271 2.96 16.77 -21.38
C PHE A 271 3.71 17.68 -22.34
N SER A 272 3.04 18.75 -22.79
CA SER A 272 3.56 19.74 -23.73
C SER A 272 4.79 20.50 -23.20
N SER A 273 4.93 20.65 -21.87
CA SER A 273 6.10 21.30 -21.26
C SER A 273 6.47 20.68 -19.89
N PRO A 274 7.73 20.87 -19.42
CA PRO A 274 8.11 20.48 -18.05
C PRO A 274 7.26 21.14 -16.97
N GLN A 275 6.80 22.37 -17.22
CA GLN A 275 5.98 23.13 -16.28
C GLN A 275 4.57 22.53 -16.15
N ASP A 276 3.98 22.10 -17.27
CA ASP A 276 2.71 21.39 -17.28
C ASP A 276 2.79 20.07 -16.49
N ALA A 277 3.85 19.29 -16.73
CA ALA A 277 4.13 18.07 -15.99
C ALA A 277 4.28 18.36 -14.48
N LEU A 278 4.96 19.44 -14.11
CA LEU A 278 5.14 19.84 -12.72
C LEU A 278 3.81 20.23 -12.06
N THR A 279 2.96 20.97 -12.75
CA THR A 279 1.63 21.35 -12.24
C THR A 279 0.76 20.13 -11.96
N VAL A 280 0.71 19.17 -12.90
CA VAL A 280 -0.05 17.93 -12.72
C VAL A 280 0.57 17.05 -11.62
N ALA A 281 1.90 17.00 -11.53
CA ALA A 281 2.61 16.29 -10.48
C ALA A 281 2.29 16.85 -9.09
N TRP A 282 2.27 18.18 -8.92
CA TRP A 282 1.89 18.84 -7.66
C TRP A 282 0.47 18.44 -7.24
N ILE A 283 -0.49 18.44 -8.16
CA ILE A 283 -1.88 18.05 -7.89
C ILE A 283 -1.93 16.59 -7.40
N GLY A 284 -1.34 15.66 -8.14
CA GLY A 284 -1.38 14.24 -7.81
C GLY A 284 -0.61 13.89 -6.52
N LEU A 285 0.63 14.37 -6.39
CA LEU A 285 1.51 14.00 -5.28
C LEU A 285 1.06 14.61 -3.96
N THR A 286 0.49 15.82 -3.98
CA THR A 286 -0.13 16.42 -2.78
C THR A 286 -1.38 15.64 -2.37
N ALA A 287 -2.20 15.20 -3.33
CA ALA A 287 -3.36 14.35 -3.05
C ALA A 287 -2.93 13.03 -2.39
N PHE A 288 -1.92 12.35 -2.96
CA PHE A 288 -1.37 11.12 -2.39
C PHE A 288 -0.71 11.31 -1.02
N ALA A 289 -0.01 12.42 -0.80
CA ALA A 289 0.58 12.75 0.50
C ALA A 289 -0.51 12.96 1.56
N GLY A 290 -1.48 13.83 1.27
CA GLY A 290 -2.58 14.14 2.18
C GLY A 290 -3.41 12.89 2.52
N TYR A 291 -3.77 12.11 1.51
CA TYR A 291 -4.48 10.86 1.70
C TYR A 291 -3.64 9.81 2.43
N GLY A 292 -2.35 9.66 2.10
CA GLY A 292 -1.44 8.73 2.75
C GLY A 292 -1.29 9.01 4.25
N ILE A 293 -1.16 10.28 4.64
CA ILE A 293 -1.13 10.71 6.05
C ILE A 293 -2.47 10.35 6.73
N ALA A 294 -3.59 10.72 6.11
CA ALA A 294 -4.92 10.46 6.64
C ALA A 294 -5.16 8.95 6.85
N LEU A 295 -4.77 8.14 5.87
CA LEU A 295 -4.89 6.69 5.90
C LEU A 295 -4.00 6.08 6.99
N ALA A 296 -2.77 6.55 7.16
CA ALA A 296 -1.88 6.08 8.23
C ALA A 296 -2.47 6.37 9.63
N LEU A 297 -2.99 7.58 9.84
CA LEU A 297 -3.65 7.98 11.09
C LEU A 297 -4.92 7.17 11.35
N ALA A 298 -5.77 7.01 10.33
CA ALA A 298 -6.99 6.21 10.41
C ALA A 298 -6.68 4.73 10.68
N THR A 299 -5.67 4.18 10.01
CA THR A 299 -5.18 2.80 10.21
C THR A 299 -4.70 2.59 11.63
N ARG A 300 -3.85 3.49 12.15
CA ARG A 300 -3.37 3.43 13.55
C ARG A 300 -4.54 3.51 14.53
N SER A 301 -5.47 4.43 14.31
CA SER A 301 -6.64 4.58 15.16
C SER A 301 -7.53 3.34 15.14
N TYR A 302 -7.85 2.81 13.95
CA TYR A 302 -8.63 1.59 13.78
C TYR A 302 -7.95 0.38 14.43
N TRP A 303 -6.63 0.26 14.25
CA TRP A 303 -5.81 -0.79 14.86
C TRP A 303 -5.90 -0.79 16.39
N LEU A 304 -5.90 0.39 17.01
CA LEU A 304 -6.05 0.57 18.46
C LEU A 304 -7.47 0.26 18.93
N ARG A 305 -8.50 0.81 18.26
CA ARG A 305 -9.91 0.62 18.62
C ARG A 305 -10.40 -0.82 18.47
N THR A 306 -9.75 -1.62 17.63
CA THR A 306 -10.13 -3.02 17.39
C THR A 306 -9.25 -4.02 18.13
N ARG A 307 -8.32 -3.59 19.00
CA ARG A 307 -7.45 -4.50 19.76
C ARG A 307 -8.28 -5.38 20.70
N PRO A 308 -8.05 -6.70 20.72
CA PRO A 308 -8.67 -7.56 21.71
C PRO A 308 -8.35 -7.05 23.12
N LEU A 309 -9.37 -6.98 23.96
CA LEU A 309 -9.23 -6.63 25.38
C LEU A 309 -9.17 -7.93 26.20
N PRO A 310 -8.46 -7.94 27.35
CA PRO A 310 -8.58 -9.04 28.31
C PRO A 310 -10.06 -9.26 28.68
N GLY A 311 -10.50 -10.51 28.68
CA GLY A 311 -11.82 -10.88 29.17
C GLY A 311 -11.89 -10.73 30.70
N PRO A 312 -13.10 -10.61 31.27
CA PRO A 312 -13.26 -10.67 32.71
C PRO A 312 -12.66 -11.99 33.22
N ALA A 313 -11.86 -11.92 34.30
CA ALA A 313 -11.42 -13.12 34.98
C ALA A 313 -12.66 -13.92 35.37
N SER A 314 -12.74 -15.18 34.97
CA SER A 314 -13.73 -16.10 35.49
C SER A 314 -13.45 -16.23 36.98
N THR A 315 -14.19 -15.51 37.82
CA THR A 315 -14.29 -15.82 39.24
C THR A 315 -14.88 -17.21 39.32
N SER A 316 -14.04 -18.23 39.39
CA SER A 316 -14.42 -19.55 39.84
C SER A 316 -14.83 -19.39 41.29
N VAL A 317 -16.12 -19.12 41.50
CA VAL A 317 -16.75 -19.28 42.81
C VAL A 317 -16.62 -20.76 43.12
N SER A 318 -15.61 -21.09 43.94
CA SER A 318 -15.49 -22.37 44.63
C SER A 318 -16.66 -22.47 45.60
N ALA A 319 -17.83 -22.85 45.08
CA ALA A 319 -18.96 -23.24 45.88
C ALA A 319 -18.67 -24.63 46.49
N GLY A 320 -18.36 -24.63 47.79
CA GLY A 320 -18.77 -25.67 48.71
C GLY A 320 -18.06 -27.04 48.65
N SER A 321 -17.24 -27.31 49.66
CA SER A 321 -17.48 -28.49 50.49
C SER A 321 -17.28 -28.11 51.96
N ARG A 322 -18.39 -27.76 52.62
CA ARG A 322 -18.57 -28.10 54.04
C ARG A 322 -19.49 -29.31 54.01
N HIS A 323 -18.96 -30.46 54.38
CA HIS A 323 -19.59 -31.48 55.21
C HIS A 323 -18.52 -32.47 55.63
#